data_AF-G3AV11-F1
#
_entry.id   AF-G3AV11-F1
#
_cell.length_a   1.000
_cell.length_b   1.000
_cell.length_c   1.000
_cell.angle_alpha   90.00
_cell.angle_beta   90.00
_cell.angle_gamma   90.00
#
_symmetry.space_group_name_H-M   'P 1'
#
loop_
_entity.id
_entity.type
_entity.pdbx_description
1 polymer ?
#
loop_
_entity_poly.entity_id
_entity_poly.type
_entity_poly.pdbx_seq_one_letter_code
_entity_poly.pdbx_strand_id
1 'polypeptide(L)'
;MVKISDVKSIPEKSYRLNNSNCDLFLTVSQNRQQTKDFPISVFSDSPISQDEFNRYLDELKKTNESIDYLDDVNDKFEQLQQFFNKGMSDKDINEMLARKKKLQDQKGISGYDAVATKAKLMDELKIAKQQGHTTKVRDLINRLKNIDSILNEQTNSNAGSDSYSSMSKINERNRKLNQTNIRKAEIKSRNIGQVTDDGDPFSRLKTVTRMFYQEIINEENEKALKEANYQQLLEEKTKQEEKIASSTYRDLGEMDKLIKGLDLELEVAW
;
A
#
# COMPACT_ATOMS: atom_id res chain seq x y z
N MET A 1 12.30 36.54 -31.68
CA MET A 1 10.90 36.10 -31.48
C MET A 1 10.63 34.87 -32.34
N VAL A 2 9.85 33.92 -31.83
CA VAL A 2 9.43 32.70 -32.54
C VAL A 2 7.98 32.38 -32.16
N LYS A 3 7.23 31.72 -33.05
CA LYS A 3 5.87 31.25 -32.81
C LYS A 3 5.91 29.79 -32.33
N ILE A 4 5.14 29.46 -31.28
CA ILE A 4 5.02 28.08 -30.80
C ILE A 4 3.96 27.39 -31.66
N SER A 5 4.33 26.30 -32.34
CA SER A 5 3.41 25.51 -33.17
C SER A 5 2.89 24.28 -32.46
N ASP A 6 3.74 23.59 -31.69
CA ASP A 6 3.37 22.36 -30.99
C ASP A 6 4.22 22.12 -29.73
N VAL A 7 3.77 21.21 -28.88
CA VAL A 7 4.45 20.78 -27.66
C VAL A 7 4.69 19.28 -27.70
N LYS A 8 5.95 18.87 -27.63
CA LYS A 8 6.37 17.46 -27.71
C LYS A 8 7.02 17.00 -26.42
N SER A 9 6.61 15.85 -25.89
CA SER A 9 7.31 15.19 -24.78
C SER A 9 8.38 14.26 -25.34
N ILE A 10 9.66 14.49 -25.00
CA ILE A 10 10.78 13.62 -25.38
C ILE A 10 11.47 13.15 -24.09
N PRO A 11 11.01 12.02 -23.50
CA PRO A 11 11.50 11.55 -22.22
C PRO A 11 13.02 11.24 -22.21
N GLU A 12 13.55 10.80 -23.35
CA GLU A 12 14.97 10.47 -23.53
C GLU A 12 15.89 11.69 -23.35
N LYS A 13 15.40 12.90 -23.62
CA LYS A 13 16.17 14.15 -23.56
C LYS A 13 15.69 15.05 -22.44
N SER A 14 15.43 14.48 -21.26
CA SER A 14 15.03 15.28 -20.10
C SER A 14 16.14 16.21 -19.63
N TYR A 15 15.79 17.46 -19.35
CA TYR A 15 16.70 18.51 -18.88
C TYR A 15 16.23 19.07 -17.54
N ARG A 16 17.13 19.77 -16.84
CA ARG A 16 16.80 20.43 -15.58
C ARG A 16 16.33 21.85 -15.88
N LEU A 17 15.10 22.15 -15.49
CA LEU A 17 14.53 23.49 -15.49
C LEU A 17 14.43 23.95 -14.04
N ASN A 18 15.31 24.87 -13.65
CA ASN A 18 15.46 25.35 -12.27
C ASN A 18 15.65 24.18 -11.27
N ASN A 19 14.63 23.86 -10.48
CA ASN A 19 14.67 22.81 -9.47
C ASN A 19 13.90 21.53 -9.85
N SER A 20 13.32 21.48 -11.05
CA SER A 20 12.55 20.35 -11.57
C SER A 20 13.17 19.77 -12.83
N ASN A 21 12.93 18.50 -13.09
CA ASN A 21 13.23 17.90 -14.39
C ASN A 21 12.03 18.08 -15.31
N CYS A 22 12.30 18.50 -16.56
CA CYS A 22 11.31 18.62 -17.62
C CYS A 22 11.74 17.79 -18.82
N ASP A 23 10.76 17.18 -19.49
CA ASP A 23 10.93 16.43 -20.74
C ASP A 23 10.16 17.07 -21.91
N LEU A 24 9.60 18.27 -21.71
CA LEU A 24 8.85 19.00 -22.73
C LEU A 24 9.79 19.79 -23.64
N PHE A 25 9.54 19.69 -24.93
CA PHE A 25 10.15 20.49 -25.98
C PHE A 25 9.05 21.26 -26.69
N LEU A 26 9.32 22.52 -27.00
CA LEU A 26 8.44 23.36 -27.79
C LEU A 26 8.93 23.29 -29.23
N THR A 27 8.06 22.86 -30.13
CA THR A 27 8.28 23.01 -31.56
C THR A 27 7.94 24.46 -31.88
N VAL A 28 8.96 25.21 -32.28
CA VAL A 28 8.82 26.62 -32.61
C VAL A 28 9.18 26.87 -34.06
N SER A 29 8.50 27.84 -34.64
CA SER A 29 8.68 28.29 -36.01
C SER A 29 9.01 29.78 -36.02
N GLN A 30 10.07 30.15 -36.72
CA GLN A 30 10.32 31.56 -37.04
C GLN A 30 9.67 31.95 -38.38
N ASN A 31 9.67 31.01 -39.33
CA ASN A 31 8.96 31.09 -40.60
C ASN A 31 8.49 29.67 -40.99
N ARG A 32 7.74 29.52 -42.09
CA ARG A 32 7.27 28.20 -42.58
C ARG A 32 8.35 27.14 -42.75
N GLN A 33 9.55 27.56 -43.12
CA GLN A 33 10.64 26.66 -43.52
C GLN A 33 11.53 26.27 -42.33
N GLN A 34 11.57 27.10 -41.28
CA GLN A 34 12.43 26.95 -40.12
C GLN A 34 11.58 26.57 -38.91
N THR A 35 11.33 25.27 -38.79
CA THR A 35 10.70 24.64 -37.62
C THR A 35 11.75 23.84 -36.86
N LYS A 36 11.80 24.01 -35.53
CA LYS A 36 12.75 23.27 -34.70
C LYS A 36 12.24 23.10 -33.28
N ASP A 37 12.62 21.98 -32.67
CA ASP A 37 12.32 21.66 -31.28
C ASP A 37 13.38 22.27 -30.36
N PHE A 38 12.95 23.06 -29.39
CA PHE A 38 13.81 23.62 -28.35
C PHE A 38 13.31 23.26 -26.94
N PRO A 39 14.22 23.00 -25.99
CA PRO A 39 13.84 22.84 -24.60
C PRO A 39 13.37 24.19 -24.02
N ILE A 40 12.47 24.15 -23.05
CA ILE A 40 11.88 25.34 -22.40
C ILE A 40 12.97 26.22 -21.75
N SER A 41 14.10 25.63 -21.34
CA SER A 41 15.21 26.35 -20.71
C SER A 41 15.90 27.40 -21.59
N VAL A 42 15.65 27.40 -22.90
CA VAL A 42 16.29 28.32 -23.86
C VAL A 42 15.50 29.63 -24.00
N PHE A 43 14.24 29.66 -23.59
CA PHE A 43 13.38 30.83 -23.73
C PHE A 43 13.63 31.83 -22.58
N SER A 44 13.61 33.12 -22.91
CA SER A 44 13.79 34.21 -21.96
C SER A 44 12.46 34.70 -21.38
N ASP A 45 12.47 35.11 -20.12
CA ASP A 45 11.32 35.75 -19.46
C ASP A 45 11.20 37.27 -19.76
N SER A 46 12.16 37.83 -20.50
CA SER A 46 12.18 39.25 -20.87
C SER A 46 11.06 39.60 -21.87
N PRO A 47 10.50 40.82 -21.81
CA PRO A 47 9.53 41.29 -22.80
C PRO A 47 10.18 41.41 -24.18
N ILE A 48 9.37 41.26 -25.23
CA ILE A 48 9.82 41.34 -26.62
C ILE A 48 10.28 42.77 -26.92
N SER A 49 11.53 42.92 -27.37
CA SER A 49 12.07 44.21 -27.80
C SER A 49 11.58 44.56 -29.21
N GLN A 50 11.46 45.87 -29.50
CA GLN A 50 11.09 46.35 -30.84
C GLN A 50 12.07 45.85 -31.92
N ASP A 51 13.35 45.77 -31.61
CA ASP A 51 14.37 45.28 -32.57
C ASP A 51 14.18 43.80 -32.90
N GLU A 52 13.80 42.99 -31.91
CA GLU A 52 13.52 41.57 -32.10
C GLU A 52 12.25 41.35 -32.91
N PHE A 53 11.25 42.20 -32.69
CA PHE A 53 9.99 42.20 -33.43
C PHE A 53 10.22 42.59 -34.89
N ASN A 54 10.99 43.66 -35.14
CA ASN A 54 11.35 44.08 -36.49
C ASN A 54 12.11 42.97 -37.25
N ARG A 55 13.08 42.32 -36.58
CA ARG A 55 13.81 41.18 -37.16
C ARG A 55 12.87 40.02 -37.49
N TYR A 56 11.89 39.76 -36.65
CA TYR A 56 10.91 38.70 -36.89
C TYR A 56 10.02 39.00 -38.11
N LEU A 57 9.53 40.24 -38.23
CA LEU A 57 8.79 40.68 -39.42
C LEU A 57 9.61 40.54 -40.70
N ASP A 58 10.89 40.85 -40.66
CA ASP A 58 11.77 40.71 -41.83
C ASP A 58 11.98 39.24 -42.23
N GLU A 59 12.02 38.31 -41.28
CA GLU A 59 12.04 36.87 -41.59
C GLU A 59 10.70 36.38 -42.19
N LEU A 60 9.56 36.87 -41.71
CA LEU A 60 8.24 36.52 -42.27
C LEU A 60 8.06 37.04 -43.69
N LYS A 61 8.57 38.25 -43.98
CA LYS A 61 8.56 38.81 -45.35
C LYS A 61 9.30 37.92 -46.34
N LYS A 62 10.38 37.23 -45.94
CA LYS A 62 11.14 36.33 -46.84
C LYS A 62 10.30 35.15 -47.32
N THR A 63 9.35 34.69 -46.51
CA THR A 63 8.46 33.57 -46.83
C THR A 63 7.07 34.02 -47.27
N ASN A 64 6.84 35.32 -47.46
CA ASN A 64 5.55 35.94 -47.74
C ASN A 64 4.45 35.55 -46.73
N GLU A 65 4.83 35.44 -45.46
CA GLU A 65 3.89 35.19 -44.37
C GLU A 65 3.46 36.50 -43.72
N SER A 66 2.18 36.59 -43.38
CA SER A 66 1.64 37.70 -42.58
C SER A 66 1.75 37.39 -41.10
N ILE A 67 1.87 38.44 -40.30
CA ILE A 67 1.71 38.32 -38.85
C ILE A 67 0.24 38.02 -38.49
N ASP A 68 0.02 37.40 -37.33
CA ASP A 68 -1.32 37.15 -36.79
C ASP A 68 -2.05 38.48 -36.52
N TYR A 69 -3.38 38.47 -36.60
CA TYR A 69 -4.19 39.66 -36.36
C TYR A 69 -4.22 40.02 -34.87
N LEU A 70 -4.45 41.31 -34.58
CA LEU A 70 -4.53 41.80 -33.20
C LEU A 70 -5.66 41.11 -32.42
N ASP A 71 -6.78 40.84 -33.08
CA ASP A 71 -7.93 40.16 -32.48
C ASP A 71 -7.57 38.73 -32.05
N ASP A 72 -6.85 37.98 -32.89
CA ASP A 72 -6.39 36.62 -32.56
C ASP A 72 -5.45 36.61 -31.34
N VAL A 73 -4.61 37.64 -31.22
CA VAL A 73 -3.69 37.80 -30.07
C VAL A 73 -4.47 38.11 -28.80
N ASN A 74 -5.48 38.98 -28.88
CA ASN A 74 -6.34 39.32 -27.74
C ASN A 74 -7.15 38.11 -27.28
N ASP A 75 -7.76 37.38 -28.22
CA ASP A 75 -8.50 36.15 -27.92
C ASP A 75 -7.60 35.11 -27.22
N LYS A 76 -6.35 34.96 -27.70
CA LYS A 76 -5.39 34.04 -27.07
C LYS A 76 -4.98 34.52 -25.68
N PHE A 77 -4.84 35.82 -25.48
CA PHE A 77 -4.54 36.40 -24.18
C PHE A 77 -5.68 36.16 -23.17
N GLU A 78 -6.94 36.33 -23.59
CA GLU A 78 -8.10 36.03 -22.75
C GLU A 78 -8.16 34.55 -22.37
N GLN A 79 -7.91 33.65 -23.32
CA GLN A 79 -7.83 32.21 -23.03
C GLN A 79 -6.76 31.89 -21.98
N LEU A 80 -5.60 32.55 -22.03
CA LEU A 80 -4.55 32.37 -21.03
C LEU A 80 -4.99 32.88 -19.65
N GLN A 81 -5.62 34.05 -19.58
CA GLN A 81 -6.15 34.58 -18.32
C GLN A 81 -7.21 33.65 -17.71
N GLN A 82 -8.14 33.14 -18.52
CA GLN A 82 -9.13 32.17 -18.06
C GLN A 82 -8.48 30.90 -17.54
N PHE A 83 -7.42 30.41 -18.22
CA PHE A 83 -6.68 29.24 -17.78
C PHE A 83 -5.97 29.46 -16.44
N PHE A 84 -5.35 30.62 -16.23
CA PHE A 84 -4.71 30.95 -14.93
C PHE A 84 -5.71 31.05 -13.78
N ASN A 85 -6.92 31.53 -14.05
CA ASN A 85 -7.98 31.66 -13.04
C ASN A 85 -8.73 30.33 -12.79
N LYS A 86 -8.57 29.35 -13.67
CA LYS A 86 -9.21 28.04 -13.53
C LYS A 86 -8.51 27.24 -12.42
N GLY A 87 -9.29 26.81 -11.42
CA GLY A 87 -8.81 25.88 -10.39
C GLY A 87 -8.43 24.52 -10.99
N MET A 88 -7.40 23.88 -10.42
CA MET A 88 -6.93 22.57 -10.87
C MET A 88 -7.92 21.48 -10.44
N SER A 89 -8.31 20.61 -11.37
CA SER A 89 -9.19 19.48 -11.07
C SER A 89 -8.40 18.31 -10.50
N ASP A 90 -9.06 17.42 -9.74
CA ASP A 90 -8.49 16.16 -9.27
C ASP A 90 -7.92 15.31 -10.41
N LYS A 91 -8.53 15.37 -11.61
CA LYS A 91 -8.01 14.69 -12.80
C LYS A 91 -6.65 15.25 -13.21
N ASP A 92 -6.52 16.57 -13.24
CA ASP A 92 -5.28 17.26 -13.62
C ASP A 92 -4.17 16.99 -12.59
N ILE A 93 -4.52 16.95 -11.30
CA ILE A 93 -3.58 16.62 -10.22
C ILE A 93 -3.07 15.19 -10.38
N ASN A 94 -3.96 14.23 -10.64
CA ASN A 94 -3.59 12.84 -10.84
C ASN A 94 -2.70 12.65 -12.07
N GLU A 95 -3.00 13.33 -13.18
CA GLU A 95 -2.17 13.32 -14.37
C GLU A 95 -0.78 13.92 -14.10
N MET A 96 -0.72 15.06 -13.40
CA MET A 96 0.53 15.69 -13.00
C MET A 96 1.39 14.76 -12.13
N LEU A 97 0.78 14.08 -11.15
CA LEU A 97 1.46 13.12 -10.29
C LEU A 97 1.98 11.91 -11.09
N ALA A 98 1.17 11.36 -12.00
CA ALA A 98 1.57 10.26 -12.86
C ALA A 98 2.76 10.65 -13.74
N ARG A 99 2.73 11.85 -14.33
CA ARG A 99 3.83 12.37 -15.15
C ARG A 99 5.10 12.57 -14.33
N LYS A 100 4.99 13.19 -13.16
CA LYS A 100 6.13 13.42 -12.25
C LYS A 100 6.78 12.11 -11.83
N LYS A 101 5.96 11.10 -11.49
CA LYS A 101 6.44 9.76 -11.16
C LYS A 101 7.18 9.12 -12.33
N LYS A 102 6.62 9.19 -13.55
CA LYS A 102 7.27 8.63 -14.75
C LYS A 102 8.65 9.25 -15.00
N LEU A 103 8.80 10.56 -14.81
CA LEU A 103 10.11 11.22 -15.00
C LEU A 103 11.11 10.85 -13.90
N GLN A 104 10.64 10.66 -12.67
CA GLN A 104 11.47 10.20 -11.55
C GLN A 104 11.92 8.75 -11.75
N ASP A 105 11.02 7.87 -12.19
CA ASP A 105 11.32 6.46 -12.47
C ASP A 105 12.39 6.32 -13.57
N GLN A 106 12.42 7.22 -14.57
CA GLN A 106 13.38 7.18 -15.67
C GLN A 106 14.81 7.64 -15.31
N LYS A 107 14.97 8.58 -14.37
CA LYS A 107 16.30 9.03 -13.91
C LYS A 107 16.87 8.18 -12.75
N GLY A 108 16.14 7.16 -12.33
CA GLY A 108 16.49 6.34 -11.18
C GLY A 108 15.93 6.90 -9.88
N ILE A 109 15.67 6.01 -8.94
CA ILE A 109 15.05 6.31 -7.66
C ILE A 109 16.09 7.03 -6.78
N SER A 110 15.74 8.20 -6.23
CA SER A 110 16.59 8.91 -5.25
C SER A 110 16.86 7.99 -4.04
N GLY A 111 18.07 8.02 -3.47
CA GLY A 111 18.48 7.06 -2.43
C GLY A 111 17.55 6.95 -1.23
N TYR A 112 17.00 8.08 -0.80
CA TYR A 112 16.01 8.11 0.28
C TYR A 112 14.71 7.38 -0.10
N ASP A 113 14.22 7.62 -1.31
CA ASP A 113 13.03 6.97 -1.86
C ASP A 113 13.30 5.48 -2.15
N ALA A 114 14.53 5.13 -2.51
CA ALA A 114 14.97 3.76 -2.76
C ALA A 114 14.88 2.89 -1.49
N VAL A 115 15.19 3.44 -0.32
CA VAL A 115 15.04 2.72 0.96
C VAL A 115 13.57 2.51 1.30
N ALA A 116 12.73 3.54 1.15
CA ALA A 116 11.30 3.45 1.43
C ALA A 116 10.58 2.45 0.49
N THR A 117 10.89 2.53 -0.80
CA THR A 117 10.37 1.61 -1.82
C THR A 117 10.88 0.19 -1.62
N LYS A 118 12.14 0.00 -1.20
CA LYS A 118 12.69 -1.32 -0.81
C LYS A 118 11.88 -1.94 0.32
N ALA A 119 11.59 -1.20 1.38
CA ALA A 119 10.79 -1.69 2.50
C ALA A 119 9.39 -2.14 2.03
N LYS A 120 8.74 -1.31 1.21
CA LYS A 120 7.42 -1.63 0.63
C LYS A 120 7.46 -2.89 -0.24
N LEU A 121 8.44 -3.01 -1.15
CA LEU A 121 8.59 -4.18 -2.02
C LEU A 121 8.89 -5.45 -1.23
N MET A 122 9.66 -5.36 -0.13
CA MET A 122 9.92 -6.50 0.75
C MET A 122 8.64 -7.01 1.42
N ASP A 123 7.76 -6.11 1.84
CA ASP A 123 6.48 -6.49 2.44
C ASP A 123 5.51 -7.04 1.39
N GLU A 124 5.43 -6.42 0.21
CA GLU A 124 4.67 -6.96 -0.93
C GLU A 124 5.15 -8.35 -1.34
N LEU A 125 6.47 -8.59 -1.30
CA LEU A 125 7.06 -9.90 -1.62
C LEU A 125 6.64 -10.95 -0.58
N LYS A 126 6.62 -10.62 0.72
CA LYS A 126 6.13 -11.54 1.76
C LYS A 126 4.67 -11.91 1.52
N ILE A 127 3.83 -10.92 1.21
CA ILE A 127 2.40 -11.10 0.91
C ILE A 127 2.24 -11.99 -0.35
N ALA A 128 2.97 -11.67 -1.43
CA ALA A 128 2.89 -12.44 -2.67
C ALA A 128 3.37 -13.89 -2.51
N LYS A 129 4.38 -14.13 -1.66
CA LYS A 129 4.82 -15.49 -1.29
C LYS A 129 3.75 -16.24 -0.50
N GLN A 130 3.10 -15.59 0.46
CA GLN A 130 1.99 -16.18 1.22
C GLN A 130 0.81 -16.53 0.32
N GLN A 131 0.51 -15.70 -0.68
CA GLN A 131 -0.57 -15.90 -1.65
C GLN A 131 -0.22 -16.91 -2.77
N GLY A 132 1.03 -17.38 -2.87
CA GLY A 132 1.46 -18.34 -3.89
C GLY A 132 1.55 -17.78 -5.32
N HIS A 133 1.58 -16.46 -5.51
CA HIS A 133 1.66 -15.83 -6.84
C HIS A 133 3.10 -15.81 -7.38
N THR A 134 3.51 -16.88 -8.06
CA THR A 134 4.88 -17.09 -8.55
C THR A 134 5.38 -16.02 -9.54
N THR A 135 4.51 -15.52 -10.43
CA THR A 135 4.85 -14.47 -11.41
C THR A 135 5.17 -13.14 -10.73
N LYS A 136 4.27 -12.68 -9.85
CA LYS A 136 4.46 -11.46 -9.05
C LYS A 136 5.71 -11.54 -8.17
N VAL A 137 5.98 -12.69 -7.57
CA VAL A 137 7.20 -12.90 -6.76
C VAL A 137 8.47 -12.70 -7.60
N ARG A 138 8.51 -13.23 -8.83
CA ARG A 138 9.65 -13.04 -9.74
C ARG A 138 9.85 -11.57 -10.10
N ASP A 139 8.77 -10.87 -10.42
CA ASP A 139 8.83 -9.44 -10.78
C ASP A 139 9.29 -8.57 -9.59
N LEU A 140 8.76 -8.85 -8.39
CA LEU A 140 9.15 -8.15 -7.16
C LEU A 140 10.63 -8.39 -6.82
N ILE A 141 11.13 -9.63 -6.99
CA ILE A 141 12.57 -9.94 -6.80
C ILE A 141 13.43 -9.16 -7.79
N ASN A 142 13.03 -9.06 -9.06
CA ASN A 142 13.78 -8.30 -10.06
C ASN A 142 13.81 -6.81 -9.73
N ARG A 143 12.68 -6.23 -9.32
CA ARG A 143 12.60 -4.84 -8.88
C ARG A 143 13.48 -4.58 -7.66
N LEU A 144 13.47 -5.50 -6.70
CA LEU A 144 14.29 -5.41 -5.50
C LEU A 144 15.79 -5.42 -5.83
N LYS A 145 16.24 -6.30 -6.75
CA LYS A 145 17.63 -6.34 -7.23
C LYS A 145 18.05 -5.02 -7.88
N ASN A 146 17.17 -4.41 -8.69
CA ASN A 146 17.45 -3.12 -9.31
C ASN A 146 17.63 -2.02 -8.26
N ILE A 147 16.78 -1.98 -7.23
CA ILE A 147 16.91 -1.02 -6.13
C ILE A 147 18.20 -1.25 -5.33
N ASP A 148 18.55 -2.52 -5.05
CA ASP A 148 19.81 -2.84 -4.37
C ASP A 148 21.04 -2.40 -5.17
N SER A 149 20.99 -2.51 -6.50
CA SER A 149 22.05 -1.98 -7.38
C SER A 149 22.18 -0.46 -7.26
N ILE A 150 21.06 0.27 -7.29
CA ILE A 150 21.04 1.75 -7.16
C ILE A 150 21.57 2.18 -5.80
N LEU A 151 21.15 1.50 -4.72
CA LEU A 151 21.62 1.78 -3.36
C LEU A 151 23.12 1.52 -3.24
N ASN A 152 23.63 0.41 -3.80
CA ASN A 152 25.05 0.09 -3.77
C ASN A 152 25.90 1.12 -4.53
N GLU A 153 25.43 1.60 -5.68
CA GLU A 153 26.11 2.64 -6.47
C GLU A 153 26.18 3.97 -5.69
N GLN A 154 25.11 4.33 -4.99
CA GLN A 154 25.08 5.51 -4.13
C GLN A 154 25.95 5.37 -2.87
N THR A 155 26.00 4.18 -2.26
CA THR A 155 26.89 3.96 -1.12
C THR A 155 28.35 4.01 -1.56
N ASN A 156 28.68 3.50 -2.75
CA ASN A 156 30.05 3.49 -3.27
C ASN A 156 30.51 4.88 -3.73
N SER A 157 29.63 5.70 -4.32
CA SER A 157 29.94 7.08 -4.71
C SER A 157 30.08 8.01 -3.50
N ASN A 158 29.36 7.75 -2.40
CA ASN A 158 29.49 8.48 -1.13
C ASN A 158 30.52 7.86 -0.15
N ALA A 159 31.12 6.71 -0.50
CA ALA A 159 32.09 6.00 0.32
C ALA A 159 33.41 6.76 0.52
N GLY A 160 33.63 7.87 -0.19
CA GLY A 160 34.80 8.75 0.00
C GLY A 160 34.83 9.51 1.33
N SER A 161 33.87 9.34 2.22
CA SER A 161 33.87 9.99 3.54
C SER A 161 33.93 8.94 4.66
N ASP A 162 35.14 8.55 5.04
CA ASP A 162 35.41 7.67 6.21
C ASP A 162 34.67 8.10 7.49
N SER A 163 34.36 9.41 7.60
CA SER A 163 33.57 10.00 8.67
C SER A 163 32.12 9.47 8.77
N TYR A 164 31.43 9.27 7.64
CA TYR A 164 30.04 8.74 7.64
C TYR A 164 29.99 7.26 8.03
N SER A 165 30.98 6.48 7.62
CA SER A 165 31.13 5.06 8.01
C SER A 165 31.39 4.94 9.52
N SER A 166 32.24 5.82 10.07
CA SER A 166 32.55 5.85 11.50
C SER A 166 31.33 6.23 12.35
N MET A 167 30.61 7.30 11.98
CA MET A 167 29.41 7.75 12.71
C MET A 167 28.29 6.69 12.68
N SER A 168 28.09 6.02 11.55
CA SER A 168 27.07 4.95 11.41
C SER A 168 27.37 3.77 12.34
N LYS A 169 28.63 3.34 12.43
CA LYS A 169 29.08 2.28 13.35
C LYS A 169 28.89 2.67 14.82
N ILE A 170 29.13 3.94 15.16
CA ILE A 170 28.90 4.46 16.52
C ILE A 170 27.41 4.43 16.85
N ASN A 171 26.54 4.88 15.94
CA ASN A 171 25.10 4.86 16.15
C ASN A 171 24.54 3.44 16.29
N GLU A 172 25.03 2.50 15.49
CA GLU A 172 24.65 1.09 15.62
C GLU A 172 25.06 0.53 16.99
N ARG A 173 26.30 0.80 17.42
CA ARG A 173 26.78 0.42 18.75
C ARG A 173 25.93 1.03 19.87
N ASN A 174 25.59 2.31 19.77
CA ASN A 174 24.77 3.01 20.76
C ASN A 174 23.34 2.43 20.82
N ARG A 175 22.74 2.12 19.67
CA ARG A 175 21.42 1.48 19.61
C ARG A 175 21.43 0.10 20.27
N LYS A 176 22.47 -0.69 20.01
CA LYS A 176 22.65 -2.01 20.63
C LYS A 176 22.89 -1.90 22.13
N LEU A 177 23.73 -0.97 22.57
CA LEU A 177 23.97 -0.69 23.99
C LEU A 177 22.67 -0.27 24.69
N ASN A 178 21.90 0.65 24.12
CA ASN A 178 20.61 1.06 24.66
C ASN A 178 19.64 -0.12 24.78
N GLN A 179 19.51 -0.97 23.76
CA GLN A 179 18.68 -2.17 23.85
C GLN A 179 19.13 -3.13 24.96
N THR A 180 20.44 -3.35 25.09
CA THR A 180 20.96 -4.22 26.17
C THR A 180 20.78 -3.59 27.56
N ASN A 181 20.90 -2.28 27.67
CA ASN A 181 20.71 -1.55 28.92
C ASN A 181 19.25 -1.55 29.34
N ILE A 182 18.32 -1.34 28.38
CA ILE A 182 16.88 -1.48 28.60
C ILE A 182 16.57 -2.91 29.08
N ARG A 183 17.06 -3.94 28.38
CA ARG A 183 16.84 -5.34 28.79
C ARG A 183 17.40 -5.65 30.18
N LYS A 184 18.60 -5.14 30.50
CA LYS A 184 19.19 -5.29 31.84
C LYS A 184 18.36 -4.56 32.90
N ALA A 185 17.85 -3.37 32.60
CA ALA A 185 16.99 -2.61 33.50
C ALA A 185 15.62 -3.29 33.70
N GLU A 186 15.04 -3.88 32.66
CA GLU A 186 13.82 -4.70 32.74
C GLU A 186 14.01 -5.94 33.64
N ILE A 187 15.14 -6.64 33.50
CA ILE A 187 15.46 -7.79 34.36
C ILE A 187 15.67 -7.35 35.83
N LYS A 188 16.41 -6.25 36.03
CA LYS A 188 16.63 -5.70 37.39
C LYS A 188 15.32 -5.23 38.02
N SER A 189 14.48 -4.50 37.30
CA SER A 189 13.16 -4.05 37.80
C SER A 189 12.22 -5.22 38.08
N ARG A 190 12.22 -6.28 37.26
CA ARG A 190 11.51 -7.53 37.57
C ARG A 190 11.99 -8.19 38.87
N ASN A 191 13.31 -8.21 39.11
CA ASN A 191 13.88 -8.79 40.32
C ASN A 191 13.69 -7.91 41.57
N ILE A 192 13.51 -6.59 41.38
CA ILE A 192 13.26 -5.61 42.46
C ILE A 192 11.76 -5.47 42.76
N GLY A 193 10.87 -6.04 41.95
CA GLY A 193 9.41 -6.02 42.12
C GLY A 193 8.86 -6.77 43.34
N GLN A 194 9.69 -7.11 44.33
CA GLN A 194 9.28 -7.58 45.66
C GLN A 194 9.67 -6.62 46.79
N VAL A 195 10.11 -5.39 46.47
CA VAL A 195 10.27 -4.37 47.50
C VAL A 195 8.90 -3.77 47.82
N THR A 196 8.56 -3.88 49.10
CA THR A 196 7.32 -3.46 49.75
C THR A 196 6.86 -2.08 49.32
N ASP A 197 5.58 -2.04 48.95
CA ASP A 197 4.75 -0.90 48.55
C ASP A 197 4.71 0.18 49.65
N ASP A 198 5.75 1.01 49.70
CA ASP A 198 5.72 2.30 50.41
C ASP A 198 5.33 3.38 49.39
N GLY A 199 4.01 3.49 49.15
CA GLY A 199 3.32 4.59 48.46
C GLY A 199 3.80 4.95 47.05
N ASP A 200 3.32 4.25 46.01
CA ASP A 200 3.55 4.62 44.61
C ASP A 200 2.79 5.92 44.20
N PRO A 201 3.48 7.04 43.90
CA PRO A 201 2.86 8.29 43.44
C PRO A 201 2.27 8.20 42.02
N PHE A 202 2.44 7.08 41.33
CA PHE A 202 1.82 6.78 40.03
C PHE A 202 0.72 5.72 40.12
N SER A 203 0.25 5.38 41.33
CA SER A 203 -0.89 4.50 41.52
C SER A 203 -2.09 4.98 40.69
N ARG A 204 -2.41 4.22 39.64
CA ARG A 204 -3.51 4.56 38.73
C ARG A 204 -4.83 4.16 39.38
N LEU A 205 -5.75 5.12 39.52
CA LEU A 205 -7.11 4.86 39.97
C LEU A 205 -7.77 3.79 39.08
N LYS A 206 -8.03 2.61 39.64
CA LYS A 206 -8.75 1.54 38.96
C LYS A 206 -10.26 1.84 39.01
N THR A 207 -10.81 2.34 37.91
CA THR A 207 -12.27 2.52 37.78
C THR A 207 -12.88 1.27 37.15
N VAL A 208 -13.86 0.68 37.81
CA VAL A 208 -14.71 -0.37 37.22
C VAL A 208 -15.94 0.29 36.60
N THR A 209 -16.20 0.05 35.32
CA THR A 209 -17.40 0.55 34.63
C THR A 209 -18.65 -0.10 35.21
N ARG A 210 -19.59 0.72 35.71
CA ARG A 210 -20.87 0.23 36.24
C ARG A 210 -21.79 -0.13 35.07
N MET A 211 -21.91 -1.42 34.76
CA MET A 211 -22.83 -1.91 33.73
C MET A 211 -24.25 -1.98 34.33
N PHE A 212 -25.14 -1.08 33.94
CA PHE A 212 -26.51 -0.99 34.48
C PHE A 212 -27.41 -2.19 34.11
N TYR A 213 -26.99 -3.03 33.16
CA TYR A 213 -27.73 -4.22 32.70
C TYR A 213 -27.08 -5.53 33.13
N GLN A 214 -26.15 -5.51 34.09
CA GLN A 214 -25.40 -6.71 34.47
C GLN A 214 -26.31 -7.80 35.07
N GLU A 215 -27.36 -7.40 35.79
CA GLU A 215 -28.39 -8.32 36.30
C GLU A 215 -29.18 -8.96 35.15
N ILE A 216 -29.60 -8.17 34.15
CA ILE A 216 -30.34 -8.67 32.98
C ILE A 216 -29.47 -9.59 32.13
N ILE A 217 -28.19 -9.25 31.93
CA ILE A 217 -27.23 -10.11 31.21
C ILE A 217 -26.99 -11.41 31.97
N ASN A 218 -26.91 -11.37 33.29
CA ASN A 218 -26.74 -12.56 34.11
C ASN A 218 -27.99 -13.46 34.07
N GLU A 219 -29.19 -12.88 34.14
CA GLU A 219 -30.46 -13.61 34.00
C GLU A 219 -30.60 -14.25 32.60
N GLU A 220 -30.25 -13.55 31.53
CA GLU A 220 -30.25 -14.10 30.17
C GLU A 220 -29.22 -15.23 30.02
N ASN A 221 -28.02 -15.07 30.57
CA ASN A 221 -26.98 -16.11 30.56
C ASN A 221 -27.41 -17.36 31.35
N GLU A 222 -28.03 -17.19 32.52
CA GLU A 222 -28.56 -18.31 33.31
C GLU A 222 -29.70 -19.03 32.60
N LYS A 223 -30.57 -18.29 31.91
CA LYS A 223 -31.66 -18.86 31.12
C LYS A 223 -31.12 -19.66 29.93
N ALA A 224 -30.15 -19.12 29.20
CA ALA A 224 -29.49 -19.82 28.09
C ALA A 224 -28.80 -21.12 28.55
N LEU A 225 -28.16 -21.11 29.73
CA LEU A 225 -27.56 -22.32 30.34
C LEU A 225 -28.63 -23.37 30.70
N LYS A 226 -29.78 -22.96 31.23
CA LYS A 226 -30.89 -23.87 31.57
C LYS A 226 -31.52 -24.48 30.31
N GLU A 227 -31.72 -23.69 29.26
CA GLU A 227 -32.26 -24.16 27.98
C GLU A 227 -31.32 -25.16 27.29
N ALA A 228 -30.00 -24.89 27.29
CA ALA A 228 -29.01 -25.82 26.75
C ALA A 228 -28.99 -27.16 27.48
N ASN A 229 -29.05 -27.14 28.83
CA ASN A 229 -29.13 -28.37 29.62
C ASN A 229 -30.43 -29.14 29.37
N TYR A 230 -31.57 -28.45 29.21
CA TYR A 230 -32.85 -29.09 28.90
C TYR A 230 -32.84 -29.76 27.53
N GLN A 231 -32.24 -29.11 26.52
CA GLN A 231 -32.08 -29.67 25.18
C GLN A 231 -31.21 -30.93 25.19
N GLN A 232 -30.08 -30.92 25.91
CA GLN A 232 -29.23 -32.11 26.06
C GLN A 232 -29.97 -33.29 26.71
N LEU A 233 -30.78 -33.02 27.74
CA LEU A 233 -31.57 -34.05 28.43
C LEU A 233 -32.67 -34.62 27.51
N LEU A 234 -33.27 -33.77 26.67
CA LEU A 234 -34.25 -34.19 25.67
C LEU A 234 -33.61 -35.07 24.60
N GLU A 235 -32.42 -34.70 24.10
CA GLU A 235 -31.67 -35.50 23.14
C GLU A 235 -31.19 -36.84 23.72
N GLU A 236 -30.84 -36.89 25.00
CA GLU A 236 -30.50 -38.16 25.65
C GLU A 236 -31.72 -39.07 25.80
N LYS A 237 -32.88 -38.51 26.17
CA LYS A 237 -34.15 -39.23 26.24
C LYS A 237 -34.57 -39.80 24.89
N THR A 238 -34.50 -39.00 23.82
CA THR A 238 -34.84 -39.44 22.47
C THR A 238 -33.89 -40.53 21.98
N LYS A 239 -32.58 -40.39 22.22
CA LYS A 239 -31.58 -41.44 21.91
C LYS A 239 -31.81 -42.72 22.70
N GLN A 240 -32.27 -42.64 23.95
CA GLN A 240 -32.63 -43.82 24.74
C GLN A 240 -33.87 -44.50 24.18
N GLU A 241 -34.90 -43.74 23.81
CA GLU A 241 -36.12 -44.27 23.19
C GLU A 241 -35.83 -44.92 21.83
N GLU A 242 -34.99 -44.31 20.99
CA GLU A 242 -34.54 -44.89 19.72
C GLU A 242 -33.76 -46.20 19.95
N LYS A 243 -32.88 -46.24 20.95
CA LYS A 243 -32.15 -47.48 21.31
C LYS A 243 -33.09 -48.58 21.80
N ILE A 244 -34.07 -48.24 22.64
CA ILE A 244 -35.09 -49.17 23.12
C ILE A 244 -35.95 -49.68 21.96
N ALA A 245 -36.36 -48.80 21.05
CA ALA A 245 -37.13 -49.17 19.86
C ALA A 245 -36.32 -50.06 18.89
N SER A 246 -35.02 -49.82 18.76
CA SER A 246 -34.11 -50.65 17.95
C SER A 246 -33.70 -51.98 18.62
N SER A 247 -33.98 -52.14 19.93
CA SER A 247 -33.54 -53.31 20.67
C SER A 247 -34.35 -54.55 20.25
N THR A 248 -33.62 -55.59 19.85
CA THR A 248 -34.06 -56.85 19.26
C THR A 248 -34.97 -57.74 20.13
N TYR A 249 -35.34 -57.29 21.33
CA TYR A 249 -36.18 -58.05 22.27
C TYR A 249 -37.69 -57.94 21.99
N ARG A 250 -38.13 -56.97 21.17
CA ARG A 250 -39.56 -56.72 20.95
C ARG A 250 -40.13 -57.42 19.71
N ASP A 251 -39.30 -57.68 18.70
CA ASP A 251 -39.68 -58.44 17.52
C ASP A 251 -39.38 -59.93 17.72
N LEU A 252 -40.27 -60.61 18.44
CA LEU A 252 -40.66 -62.03 18.27
C LEU A 252 -39.66 -62.98 17.55
N GLY A 253 -38.42 -63.09 18.01
CA GLY A 253 -37.38 -63.83 17.28
C GLY A 253 -36.66 -64.94 18.05
N GLU A 254 -36.68 -64.93 19.38
CA GLU A 254 -35.91 -65.91 20.19
C GLU A 254 -36.76 -67.13 20.61
N MET A 255 -38.05 -66.95 20.92
CA MET A 255 -38.96 -68.07 21.20
C MET A 255 -39.20 -68.95 19.97
N ASP A 256 -39.27 -68.35 18.78
CA ASP A 256 -39.52 -69.06 17.52
C ASP A 256 -38.29 -69.90 17.09
N LYS A 257 -37.08 -69.40 17.36
CA LYS A 257 -35.83 -70.17 17.19
C LYS A 257 -35.72 -71.34 18.17
N LEU A 258 -36.23 -71.18 19.39
CA LEU A 258 -36.20 -72.22 20.41
C LEU A 258 -37.21 -73.34 20.11
N ILE A 259 -38.39 -72.99 19.56
CA ILE A 259 -39.39 -73.95 19.06
C ILE A 259 -38.83 -74.73 17.86
N LYS A 260 -38.12 -74.07 16.95
CA LYS A 260 -37.52 -74.72 15.77
C LYS A 260 -36.41 -75.73 16.10
N GLY A 261 -35.83 -75.67 17.30
CA GLY A 261 -34.77 -76.58 17.75
C GLY A 261 -35.25 -77.81 18.52
N LEU A 262 -36.55 -77.96 18.76
CA LEU A 262 -37.13 -79.11 19.48
C LEU A 262 -37.55 -80.19 18.47
N ASP A 263 -36.79 -81.29 18.40
CA ASP A 263 -37.25 -82.54 17.76
C ASP A 263 -38.16 -83.30 18.74
N LEU A 264 -39.46 -83.32 18.42
CA LEU A 264 -40.48 -84.09 19.17
C LEU A 264 -40.80 -85.37 18.38
N GLU A 265 -40.31 -86.51 18.87
CA GLU A 265 -40.75 -87.82 18.39
C GLU A 265 -42.15 -88.10 18.96
N LEU A 266 -43.18 -87.88 18.13
CA LEU A 266 -44.56 -88.25 18.42
C LEU A 266 -44.80 -89.68 17.94
N GLU A 267 -44.71 -90.63 18.85
CA GLU A 267 -45.12 -92.01 18.64
C GLU A 267 -46.66 -92.05 18.58
N VAL A 268 -47.21 -91.99 17.36
CA VAL A 268 -48.65 -92.16 17.12
C VAL A 268 -48.92 -93.66 17.05
N ALA A 269 -49.35 -94.24 18.17
CA ALA A 269 -49.99 -95.55 18.17
C ALA A 269 -51.35 -95.41 17.47
N TRP A 270 -51.55 -96.12 16.35
CA TRP A 270 -52.62 -97.12 16.09
C TRP A 270 -52.30 -97.84 14.78
#